data_AF-A0A922ZYJ7-F1
#
_entry.id   AF-A0A922ZYJ7-F1
#
_cell.length_a   1.000
_cell.length_b   1.000
_cell.length_c   1.000
_cell.angle_alpha   90.00
_cell.angle_beta   90.00
_cell.angle_gamma   90.00
#
_symmetry.space_group_name_H-M   'P 1'
#
loop_
_entity.id
_entity.type
_entity.pdbx_description
1 polymer ?
#
loop_
_entity_poly.entity_id
_entity_poly.type
_entity_poly.pdbx_seq_one_letter_code
_entity_poly.pdbx_strand_id
1 'polypeptide(L)'
;MIPQPLITILSITLCLFMVLNPAVVISQEAPNDSLFSQQWGLNNLNSREADINMLEAWDIEPGDPNVIVAIIDMGFDVTHSDLQNNIWKNPGEIQENGIDDDQNGYIDDIIGWDFVNQSEGYDDGNSDFQDEDNDPTMAQSSHGNEVFGVLGATTNNSIGIAGVTGRCKMMLIRAGYLNTEGKAVLSGASISKGIIYATDNGAHVINISSGSNKYSNSYHDVLQYAIDRGVVIICSAGNDGSNSPVYPAAYDLAGLISVGATTDEDKPAKFSNWGDWVDVSAPGQHIISTMNNDRYGQIHGTSFAAPIVAGIAALLVSHYPDWTPAQIQAQIMATVDVLDSLKDSNATSGRVNAYRALLSSETDGATDTGGNNNTTGNTAQPEPVVSSNDDGGGGGCFLSVTQESLSDCIHLKGVRK
;
A
#
# COMPACT_ATOMS: atom_id res chain seq x y z
N MET A 1 21.21 19.37 -69.83
CA MET A 1 20.33 20.39 -69.23
C MET A 1 18.97 19.78 -69.04
N ILE A 2 18.66 19.38 -67.81
CA ILE A 2 17.32 19.01 -67.34
C ILE A 2 17.02 20.03 -66.24
N PRO A 3 15.87 20.74 -66.28
CA PRO A 3 15.67 21.91 -65.44
C PRO A 3 15.38 21.52 -63.99
N GLN A 4 15.82 22.38 -63.07
CA GLN A 4 15.62 22.31 -61.63
C GLN A 4 14.22 22.83 -61.18
N PRO A 5 13.12 22.11 -61.44
CA PRO A 5 12.03 22.16 -60.46
C PRO A 5 11.35 20.79 -60.33
N LEU A 6 12.06 19.78 -59.86
CA LEU A 6 11.42 18.52 -59.44
C LEU A 6 11.95 17.95 -58.10
N ILE A 7 12.94 18.61 -57.48
CA ILE A 7 13.50 18.15 -56.19
C ILE A 7 12.86 18.90 -55.00
N THR A 8 12.17 20.01 -55.22
CA THR A 8 11.58 20.80 -54.12
C THR A 8 10.16 20.36 -53.72
N ILE A 9 9.50 19.48 -54.49
CA ILE A 9 8.15 18.97 -54.14
C ILE A 9 8.24 17.63 -53.38
N LEU A 10 9.36 16.90 -53.46
CA LEU A 10 9.53 15.65 -52.72
C LEU A 10 10.09 15.84 -51.29
N SER A 11 10.76 16.95 -51.01
CA SER A 11 11.27 17.27 -49.67
C SER A 11 10.27 17.99 -48.77
N ILE A 12 9.18 18.55 -49.31
CA ILE A 12 8.13 19.20 -48.49
C ILE A 12 7.04 18.19 -48.10
N THR A 13 6.78 17.16 -48.91
CA THR A 13 5.81 16.11 -48.56
C THR A 13 6.36 15.12 -47.52
N LEU A 14 7.69 15.01 -47.35
CA LEU A 14 8.31 14.19 -46.31
C LEU A 14 8.51 14.96 -44.98
N CYS A 15 8.59 16.30 -45.02
CA CYS A 15 8.64 17.13 -43.80
C CYS A 15 7.26 17.46 -43.21
N LEU A 16 6.16 17.31 -43.97
CA LEU A 16 4.81 17.53 -43.46
C LEU A 16 4.19 16.30 -42.77
N PHE A 17 4.84 15.13 -42.86
CA PHE A 17 4.41 13.91 -42.15
C PHE A 17 5.05 13.73 -40.76
N MET A 18 5.95 14.63 -40.35
CA MET A 18 6.63 14.58 -39.04
C MET A 18 6.11 15.59 -38.00
N VAL A 19 5.02 16.32 -38.26
CA VAL A 19 4.50 17.35 -37.33
C VAL A 19 3.06 17.09 -36.84
N LEU A 20 2.48 15.92 -37.15
CA LEU A 20 1.16 15.53 -36.65
C LEU A 20 1.09 14.04 -36.34
N ASN A 21 1.97 13.57 -35.47
CA ASN A 21 1.62 12.44 -34.62
C ASN A 21 1.93 12.89 -33.20
N PRO A 22 0.95 12.97 -32.27
CA PRO A 22 1.33 12.81 -30.88
C PRO A 22 2.11 11.50 -30.82
N ALA A 23 3.17 11.46 -30.00
CA ALA A 23 3.92 10.23 -29.77
C ALA A 23 2.93 9.07 -29.71
N VAL A 24 3.00 8.15 -30.67
CA VAL A 24 2.34 6.86 -30.51
C VAL A 24 3.12 6.26 -29.35
N VAL A 25 2.62 6.49 -28.14
CA VAL A 25 3.00 5.74 -26.96
C VAL A 25 2.60 4.32 -27.34
N ILE A 26 3.59 3.52 -27.71
CA ILE A 26 3.39 2.08 -27.80
C ILE A 26 3.14 1.70 -26.36
N SER A 27 1.87 1.50 -26.01
CA SER A 27 1.47 1.01 -24.70
C SER A 27 2.32 -0.22 -24.37
N GLN A 28 2.86 -0.28 -23.16
CA GLN A 28 3.55 -1.46 -22.68
C GLN A 28 2.66 -2.68 -22.97
N GLU A 29 3.19 -3.65 -23.73
CA GLU A 29 2.56 -4.96 -23.81
C GLU A 29 2.41 -5.49 -22.39
N ALA A 30 1.22 -5.99 -22.06
CA ALA A 30 0.93 -6.57 -20.75
C ALA A 30 2.11 -7.41 -20.22
N PRO A 31 2.46 -7.32 -18.93
CA PRO A 31 3.59 -8.04 -18.39
C PRO A 31 3.59 -9.52 -18.76
N ASN A 32 4.78 -10.07 -18.99
CA ASN A 32 4.93 -11.46 -19.43
C ASN A 32 4.66 -12.51 -18.33
N ASP A 33 4.23 -12.06 -17.15
CA ASP A 33 3.94 -12.85 -15.97
C ASP A 33 2.75 -13.80 -16.22
N SER A 34 2.95 -15.09 -15.94
CA SER A 34 2.07 -16.18 -16.41
C SER A 34 0.61 -16.11 -15.95
N LEU A 35 0.34 -15.40 -14.85
CA LEU A 35 -0.97 -15.23 -14.25
C LEU A 35 -1.51 -13.79 -14.38
N PHE A 36 -0.81 -12.89 -15.09
CA PHE A 36 -1.21 -11.48 -15.22
C PHE A 36 -2.64 -11.32 -15.77
N SER A 37 -3.06 -12.20 -16.68
CA SER A 37 -4.42 -12.19 -17.24
C SER A 37 -5.54 -12.44 -16.23
N GLN A 38 -5.21 -12.88 -15.00
CA GLN A 38 -6.14 -13.06 -13.88
C GLN A 38 -6.18 -11.85 -12.94
N GLN A 39 -5.29 -10.87 -13.11
CA GLN A 39 -5.20 -9.65 -12.30
C GLN A 39 -6.15 -8.56 -12.81
N TRP A 40 -7.46 -8.84 -12.74
CA TRP A 40 -8.51 -7.93 -13.23
C TRP A 40 -8.36 -6.50 -12.68
N GLY A 41 -7.92 -6.35 -11.43
CA GLY A 41 -7.77 -5.05 -10.79
C GLY A 41 -6.68 -4.16 -11.41
N LEU A 42 -5.69 -4.77 -12.08
CA LEU A 42 -4.64 -4.04 -12.80
C LEU A 42 -5.00 -3.78 -14.26
N ASN A 43 -5.70 -4.73 -14.88
CA ASN A 43 -6.16 -4.64 -16.26
C ASN A 43 -7.40 -5.51 -16.45
N ASN A 44 -8.58 -4.88 -16.55
CA ASN A 44 -9.84 -5.56 -16.72
C ASN A 44 -10.23 -5.57 -18.19
N LEU A 45 -9.98 -6.70 -18.86
CA LEU A 45 -10.30 -6.90 -20.28
C LEU A 45 -11.81 -6.99 -20.59
N ASN A 46 -12.67 -6.86 -19.57
CA ASN A 46 -14.11 -6.78 -19.78
C ASN A 46 -14.52 -5.37 -20.26
N SER A 47 -15.76 -5.22 -20.75
CA SER A 47 -16.21 -3.95 -21.34
C SER A 47 -16.53 -2.84 -20.33
N ARG A 48 -16.11 -2.95 -19.06
CA ARG A 48 -16.48 -2.01 -17.98
C ARG A 48 -15.33 -1.18 -17.46
N GLU A 49 -14.08 -1.46 -17.83
CA GLU A 49 -12.89 -0.72 -17.35
C GLU A 49 -12.86 -0.60 -15.81
N ALA A 50 -13.32 -1.67 -15.15
CA ALA A 50 -13.35 -1.78 -13.70
C ALA A 50 -11.97 -2.19 -13.18
N ASP A 51 -10.95 -1.34 -13.38
CA ASP A 51 -9.54 -1.52 -13.00
C ASP A 51 -8.85 -0.18 -12.70
N ILE A 52 -7.58 -0.21 -12.30
CA ILE A 52 -6.84 1.01 -11.95
C ILE A 52 -6.07 1.64 -13.12
N ASN A 53 -6.23 1.17 -14.37
CA ASN A 53 -5.45 1.57 -15.55
C ASN A 53 -3.93 1.46 -15.32
N MET A 54 -3.48 0.25 -14.92
CA MET A 54 -2.10 0.05 -14.48
C MET A 54 -1.09 0.01 -15.62
N LEU A 55 -1.48 -0.49 -16.80
CA LEU A 55 -0.58 -0.60 -17.95
C LEU A 55 -0.12 0.79 -18.41
N GLU A 56 -1.07 1.72 -18.52
CA GLU A 56 -0.80 3.10 -18.89
C GLU A 56 -0.02 3.84 -17.79
N ALA A 57 -0.22 3.47 -16.53
CA ALA A 57 0.54 4.03 -15.40
C ALA A 57 2.02 3.63 -15.48
N TRP A 58 2.33 2.35 -15.75
CA TRP A 58 3.71 1.88 -15.88
C TRP A 58 4.44 2.44 -17.10
N ASP A 59 3.72 2.85 -18.15
CA ASP A 59 4.30 3.59 -19.28
C ASP A 59 4.84 4.97 -18.87
N ILE A 60 4.25 5.58 -17.83
CA ILE A 60 4.71 6.87 -17.27
C ILE A 60 5.81 6.64 -16.23
N GLU A 61 5.53 5.78 -15.26
CA GLU A 61 6.42 5.51 -14.13
C GLU A 61 6.47 4.00 -13.82
N PRO A 62 7.53 3.29 -14.24
CA PRO A 62 7.70 1.87 -13.97
C PRO A 62 8.18 1.59 -12.52
N GLY A 63 8.31 2.61 -11.69
CA GLY A 63 8.81 2.56 -10.31
C GLY A 63 10.33 2.74 -10.24
N ASP A 64 10.82 3.17 -9.08
CA ASP A 64 12.25 3.39 -8.80
C ASP A 64 12.75 2.43 -7.70
N PRO A 65 13.82 1.64 -7.93
CA PRO A 65 14.41 0.79 -6.88
C PRO A 65 14.96 1.53 -5.66
N ASN A 66 15.07 2.85 -5.68
CA ASN A 66 15.41 3.67 -4.52
C ASN A 66 14.19 4.04 -3.66
N VAL A 67 12.97 3.87 -4.17
CA VAL A 67 11.76 4.04 -3.38
C VAL A 67 11.48 2.78 -2.59
N ILE A 68 11.40 2.96 -1.27
CA ILE A 68 11.22 1.90 -0.29
C ILE A 68 9.78 1.93 0.23
N VAL A 69 9.10 0.80 0.16
CA VAL A 69 7.76 0.60 0.70
C VAL A 69 7.84 -0.43 1.83
N ALA A 70 7.49 -0.05 3.05
CA ALA A 70 7.47 -0.98 4.17
C ALA A 70 6.12 -1.69 4.26
N ILE A 71 6.16 -2.99 4.53
CA ILE A 71 4.98 -3.82 4.76
C ILE A 71 5.02 -4.26 6.22
N ILE A 72 4.05 -3.81 7.02
CA ILE A 72 3.90 -4.23 8.42
C ILE A 72 2.79 -5.27 8.49
N ASP A 73 3.15 -6.54 8.69
CA ASP A 73 2.20 -7.66 8.61
C ASP A 73 2.61 -8.85 9.51
N MET A 74 2.07 -10.04 9.24
CA MET A 74 2.27 -11.29 9.99
C MET A 74 3.66 -11.91 9.81
N GLY A 75 4.42 -11.46 8.81
CA GLY A 75 5.66 -12.08 8.37
C GLY A 75 5.56 -12.65 6.96
N PHE A 76 6.70 -13.12 6.45
CA PHE A 76 6.89 -13.35 5.02
C PHE A 76 7.55 -14.70 4.71
N ASP A 77 7.36 -15.21 3.50
CA ASP A 77 8.21 -16.21 2.86
C ASP A 77 9.11 -15.47 1.86
N VAL A 78 10.32 -15.16 2.33
CA VAL A 78 11.34 -14.38 1.61
C VAL A 78 12.04 -15.17 0.50
N THR A 79 11.75 -16.47 0.42
CA THR A 79 12.30 -17.35 -0.63
C THR A 79 11.38 -17.47 -1.84
N HIS A 80 10.18 -16.90 -1.77
CA HIS A 80 9.23 -16.93 -2.87
C HIS A 80 9.86 -16.33 -4.15
N SER A 81 9.88 -17.14 -5.20
CA SER A 81 10.54 -16.85 -6.49
C SER A 81 10.08 -15.54 -7.14
N ASP A 82 8.81 -15.19 -6.94
CA ASP A 82 8.19 -13.97 -7.46
C ASP A 82 8.40 -12.72 -6.57
N LEU A 83 8.87 -12.88 -5.32
CA LEU A 83 9.01 -11.77 -4.36
C LEU A 83 10.46 -11.38 -4.10
N GLN A 84 11.37 -12.37 -4.05
CA GLN A 84 12.75 -12.19 -3.58
C GLN A 84 13.55 -11.07 -4.27
N ASN A 85 13.25 -10.76 -5.55
CA ASN A 85 13.98 -9.74 -6.30
C ASN A 85 13.61 -8.31 -5.91
N ASN A 86 12.44 -8.13 -5.28
CA ASN A 86 11.93 -6.84 -4.86
C ASN A 86 12.05 -6.60 -3.35
N ILE A 87 12.68 -7.50 -2.61
CA ILE A 87 13.01 -7.28 -1.20
C ILE A 87 14.09 -6.19 -1.08
N TRP A 88 13.86 -5.23 -0.19
CA TRP A 88 14.83 -4.22 0.20
C TRP A 88 16.00 -4.87 0.94
N LYS A 89 17.19 -4.29 0.77
CA LYS A 89 18.38 -4.69 1.51
C LYS A 89 18.92 -3.49 2.25
N ASN A 90 19.13 -3.61 3.56
CA ASN A 90 19.74 -2.55 4.35
C ASN A 90 21.17 -2.27 3.83
N PRO A 91 21.44 -1.11 3.21
CA PRO A 91 22.77 -0.80 2.71
C PRO A 91 23.76 -0.49 3.85
N GLY A 92 23.27 -0.31 5.08
CA GLY A 92 24.05 -0.08 6.29
C GLY A 92 24.67 -1.34 6.90
N GLU A 93 24.14 -2.52 6.55
CA GLU A 93 24.51 -3.78 7.21
C GLU A 93 25.47 -4.66 6.39
N ILE A 94 26.33 -5.38 7.11
CA ILE A 94 27.15 -6.47 6.55
C ILE A 94 26.53 -7.80 6.94
N GLN A 95 25.99 -8.51 5.95
CA GLN A 95 25.26 -9.75 6.14
C GLN A 95 25.92 -10.76 7.12
N GLU A 96 25.17 -11.09 8.17
CA GLU A 96 25.39 -12.19 9.11
C GLU A 96 26.73 -12.11 9.85
N ASN A 97 27.15 -10.89 10.23
CA ASN A 97 28.38 -10.69 11.00
C ASN A 97 28.13 -10.63 12.53
N GLY A 98 26.86 -10.58 12.96
CA GLY A 98 26.46 -10.48 14.37
C GLY A 98 26.64 -9.10 14.98
N ILE A 99 26.70 -8.04 14.16
CA ILE A 99 26.97 -6.66 14.55
C ILE A 99 25.86 -5.77 13.97
N ASP A 100 25.42 -4.79 14.76
CA ASP A 100 24.62 -3.65 14.28
C ASP A 100 25.61 -2.63 13.65
N ASP A 101 25.82 -2.74 12.34
CA ASP A 101 26.86 -2.01 11.60
C ASP A 101 26.47 -0.54 11.39
N ASP A 102 25.18 -0.27 11.17
CA ASP A 102 24.65 1.08 10.96
C ASP A 102 24.29 1.81 12.27
N GLN A 103 24.35 1.10 13.41
CA GLN A 103 24.03 1.59 14.76
C GLN A 103 22.58 2.06 14.91
N ASN A 104 21.66 1.43 14.18
CA ASN A 104 20.23 1.73 14.24
C ASN A 104 19.54 1.05 15.44
N GLY A 105 20.22 0.11 16.11
CA GLY A 105 19.73 -0.66 17.26
C GLY A 105 19.31 -2.09 16.93
N TYR A 106 19.47 -2.53 15.69
CA TYR A 106 18.99 -3.81 15.15
C TYR A 106 20.16 -4.56 14.51
N ILE A 107 20.53 -5.71 15.09
CA ILE A 107 21.69 -6.48 14.64
C ILE A 107 21.34 -7.25 13.36
N ASP A 108 22.10 -7.08 12.28
CA ASP A 108 21.93 -7.82 11.03
C ASP A 108 20.51 -7.68 10.43
N ASP A 109 19.90 -6.48 10.47
CA ASP A 109 18.55 -6.22 9.95
C ASP A 109 18.51 -6.11 8.40
N ILE A 110 18.99 -7.16 7.73
CA ILE A 110 19.33 -7.16 6.30
C ILE A 110 18.15 -6.83 5.39
N ILE A 111 16.94 -7.31 5.72
CA ILE A 111 15.74 -7.16 4.88
C ILE A 111 14.58 -6.48 5.61
N GLY A 112 14.80 -6.12 6.87
CA GLY A 112 13.79 -5.67 7.82
C GLY A 112 13.94 -6.39 9.16
N TRP A 113 12.85 -6.47 9.92
CA TRP A 113 12.90 -6.86 11.34
C TRP A 113 11.62 -7.55 11.81
N ASP A 114 11.75 -8.46 12.78
CA ASP A 114 10.63 -9.00 13.56
C ASP A 114 10.47 -8.31 14.92
N PHE A 115 9.35 -7.60 15.07
CA PHE A 115 8.96 -6.94 16.31
C PHE A 115 8.03 -7.77 17.20
N VAL A 116 7.78 -9.02 16.88
CA VAL A 116 6.99 -9.92 17.71
C VAL A 116 7.77 -10.26 18.98
N ASN A 117 7.17 -10.03 20.14
CA ASN A 117 7.75 -10.38 21.42
C ASN A 117 6.66 -10.69 22.44
N GLN A 118 6.22 -11.93 22.45
CA GLN A 118 5.02 -12.37 23.15
C GLN A 118 5.35 -13.50 24.12
N SER A 119 4.82 -13.43 25.34
CA SER A 119 5.08 -14.47 26.34
C SER A 119 4.39 -15.80 26.04
N GLU A 120 3.30 -15.76 25.27
CA GLU A 120 2.51 -16.93 24.88
C GLU A 120 2.04 -16.78 23.44
N GLY A 121 1.97 -17.90 22.72
CA GLY A 121 1.55 -17.97 21.33
C GLY A 121 1.18 -19.40 20.95
N TYR A 122 0.74 -19.60 19.72
CA TYR A 122 0.56 -20.93 19.15
C TYR A 122 1.94 -21.56 19.00
N ASP A 123 2.17 -22.70 19.65
CA ASP A 123 3.44 -23.42 19.59
C ASP A 123 3.25 -24.78 18.91
N ASP A 124 3.75 -24.91 17.68
CA ASP A 124 3.82 -26.17 16.93
C ASP A 124 5.21 -26.83 16.98
N GLY A 125 6.12 -26.30 17.80
CA GLY A 125 7.53 -26.69 17.89
C GLY A 125 8.45 -25.96 16.90
N ASN A 126 7.91 -25.08 16.05
CA ASN A 126 8.66 -24.23 15.12
C ASN A 126 8.10 -22.78 15.11
N SER A 127 7.37 -22.41 16.15
CA SER A 127 6.80 -21.07 16.25
C SER A 127 7.81 -20.10 16.83
N ASP A 128 7.94 -18.97 16.15
CA ASP A 128 8.84 -17.90 16.53
C ASP A 128 8.00 -16.67 16.92
N PHE A 129 7.59 -16.59 18.18
CA PHE A 129 6.80 -15.46 18.70
C PHE A 129 7.42 -14.81 19.94
N GLN A 130 8.61 -15.27 20.32
CA GLN A 130 9.35 -14.78 21.47
C GLN A 130 10.62 -14.13 20.96
N ASP A 131 10.98 -13.00 21.58
CA ASP A 131 12.17 -12.22 21.24
C ASP A 131 12.11 -11.55 19.86
N GLU A 132 12.50 -10.27 19.81
CA GLU A 132 12.58 -9.51 18.57
C GLU A 132 13.91 -9.83 17.88
N ASP A 133 13.90 -10.13 16.58
CA ASP A 133 15.09 -10.50 15.83
C ASP A 133 15.07 -10.06 14.35
N ASN A 134 16.11 -10.46 13.61
CA ASN A 134 16.30 -10.10 12.21
C ASN A 134 15.62 -11.04 11.21
N ASP A 135 14.74 -11.94 11.65
CA ASP A 135 14.02 -12.88 10.79
C ASP A 135 12.53 -12.51 10.69
N PRO A 136 12.14 -11.65 9.73
CA PRO A 136 10.73 -11.29 9.54
C PRO A 136 9.91 -12.43 8.90
N THR A 137 10.41 -13.67 8.83
CA THR A 137 9.71 -14.77 8.16
C THR A 137 8.61 -15.38 9.03
N MET A 138 7.58 -15.95 8.37
CA MET A 138 6.54 -16.71 9.07
C MET A 138 5.95 -17.80 8.17
N ALA A 139 6.22 -19.06 8.49
CA ALA A 139 5.73 -20.19 7.69
C ALA A 139 4.22 -20.43 7.84
N GLN A 140 3.65 -20.11 9.01
CA GLN A 140 2.29 -20.48 9.42
C GLN A 140 1.19 -19.53 8.88
N SER A 141 1.56 -18.38 8.30
CA SER A 141 0.62 -17.42 7.73
C SER A 141 1.09 -16.94 6.36
N SER A 142 0.17 -16.86 5.39
CA SER A 142 0.48 -16.30 4.06
C SER A 142 0.05 -14.85 3.87
N HIS A 143 -0.59 -14.21 4.87
CA HIS A 143 -1.16 -12.87 4.69
C HIS A 143 -0.11 -11.82 4.30
N GLY A 144 1.08 -11.82 4.92
CA GLY A 144 2.15 -10.90 4.55
C GLY A 144 2.63 -11.11 3.10
N ASN A 145 2.74 -12.35 2.65
CA ASN A 145 3.05 -12.68 1.26
C ASN A 145 1.92 -12.32 0.30
N GLU A 146 0.67 -12.47 0.71
CA GLU A 146 -0.50 -12.07 -0.09
C GLU A 146 -0.54 -10.55 -0.29
N VAL A 147 -0.21 -9.77 0.75
CA VAL A 147 -0.06 -8.31 0.68
C VAL A 147 1.14 -7.92 -0.18
N PHE A 148 2.30 -8.54 0.03
CA PHE A 148 3.51 -8.29 -0.75
C PHE A 148 3.28 -8.61 -2.24
N GLY A 149 2.65 -9.73 -2.59
CA GLY A 149 2.39 -10.08 -3.99
C GLY A 149 1.60 -8.99 -4.73
N VAL A 150 0.53 -8.48 -4.13
CA VAL A 150 -0.26 -7.39 -4.72
C VAL A 150 0.58 -6.12 -4.86
N LEU A 151 1.35 -5.79 -3.82
CA LEU A 151 2.14 -4.57 -3.78
C LEU A 151 3.33 -4.59 -4.74
N GLY A 152 4.09 -5.68 -4.77
CA GLY A 152 5.47 -5.68 -5.27
C GLY A 152 6.00 -7.01 -5.78
N ALA A 153 5.14 -7.94 -6.22
CA ALA A 153 5.59 -9.08 -7.02
C ALA A 153 6.44 -8.63 -8.23
N THR A 154 7.44 -9.43 -8.56
CA THR A 154 8.45 -9.09 -9.56
C THR A 154 7.83 -9.13 -10.95
N THR A 155 7.64 -7.96 -11.54
CA THR A 155 7.01 -7.83 -12.85
C THR A 155 7.98 -8.21 -13.99
N ASN A 156 7.47 -8.84 -15.05
CA ASN A 156 8.19 -9.27 -16.24
C ASN A 156 9.25 -10.36 -16.02
N ASN A 157 9.01 -11.28 -15.09
CA ASN A 157 9.92 -12.41 -14.82
C ASN A 157 9.43 -13.76 -15.39
N SER A 158 8.32 -13.75 -16.14
CA SER A 158 7.69 -14.90 -16.80
C SER A 158 7.08 -15.96 -15.87
N ILE A 159 6.98 -15.67 -14.57
CA ILE A 159 6.27 -16.50 -13.59
C ILE A 159 5.15 -15.68 -12.94
N GLY A 160 4.25 -16.33 -12.20
CA GLY A 160 3.40 -15.63 -11.25
C GLY A 160 2.64 -14.42 -11.75
N ILE A 161 2.69 -13.35 -10.95
CA ILE A 161 1.88 -12.14 -11.05
C ILE A 161 2.76 -10.88 -11.11
N ALA A 162 2.18 -9.73 -11.46
CA ALA A 162 2.84 -8.43 -11.40
C ALA A 162 2.38 -7.62 -10.17
N GLY A 163 3.32 -7.01 -9.43
CA GLY A 163 3.01 -6.11 -8.32
C GLY A 163 2.87 -4.65 -8.78
N VAL A 164 2.00 -3.87 -8.11
CA VAL A 164 1.67 -2.48 -8.51
C VAL A 164 2.91 -1.56 -8.54
N THR A 165 3.80 -1.69 -7.56
CA THR A 165 4.97 -0.81 -7.38
C THR A 165 6.04 -0.90 -8.47
N GLY A 166 5.95 -1.88 -9.38
CA GLY A 166 6.96 -2.10 -10.42
C GLY A 166 8.34 -2.43 -9.83
N ARG A 167 9.28 -1.48 -9.90
CA ARG A 167 10.69 -1.68 -9.50
C ARG A 167 11.04 -1.26 -8.07
N CYS A 168 10.10 -0.71 -7.29
CA CYS A 168 10.36 -0.29 -5.91
C CYS A 168 10.79 -1.48 -5.02
N LYS A 169 11.33 -1.18 -3.83
CA LYS A 169 11.82 -2.20 -2.89
C LYS A 169 10.98 -2.30 -1.63
N MET A 170 10.77 -3.53 -1.15
CA MET A 170 9.91 -3.84 -0.02
C MET A 170 10.72 -4.10 1.24
N MET A 171 10.56 -3.25 2.25
CA MET A 171 11.09 -3.46 3.59
C MET A 171 10.12 -4.31 4.39
N LEU A 172 10.59 -5.41 4.95
CA LEU A 172 9.75 -6.45 5.53
C LEU A 172 9.68 -6.34 7.04
N ILE A 173 8.50 -6.04 7.58
CA ILE A 173 8.33 -5.83 9.01
C ILE A 173 7.29 -6.79 9.54
N ARG A 174 7.73 -7.70 10.41
CA ARG A 174 6.85 -8.63 11.08
C ARG A 174 6.39 -8.02 12.41
N ALA A 175 5.08 -7.99 12.60
CA ALA A 175 4.42 -7.46 13.80
C ALA A 175 3.29 -8.36 14.29
N GLY A 176 3.10 -9.52 13.65
CA GLY A 176 2.01 -10.43 13.88
C GLY A 176 2.47 -11.86 14.18
N TYR A 177 1.65 -12.55 14.96
CA TYR A 177 1.88 -13.90 15.42
C TYR A 177 0.56 -14.64 15.57
N LEU A 178 0.63 -15.96 15.72
CA LEU A 178 -0.54 -16.75 16.10
C LEU A 178 -0.64 -16.79 17.62
N ASN A 179 -1.78 -16.39 18.18
CA ASN A 179 -2.04 -16.52 19.61
C ASN A 179 -2.21 -18.00 20.03
N THR A 180 -2.37 -18.29 21.32
CA THR A 180 -2.51 -19.68 21.82
C THR A 180 -3.68 -20.49 21.23
N GLU A 181 -4.66 -19.83 20.59
CA GLU A 181 -5.78 -20.46 19.89
C GLU A 181 -5.49 -20.70 18.39
N GLY A 182 -4.30 -20.33 17.90
CA GLY A 182 -3.93 -20.39 16.49
C GLY A 182 -4.50 -19.24 15.66
N LYS A 183 -5.02 -18.18 16.29
CA LYS A 183 -5.59 -17.02 15.61
C LYS A 183 -4.50 -15.98 15.32
N ALA A 184 -4.48 -15.45 14.10
CA ALA A 184 -3.61 -14.35 13.71
C ALA A 184 -3.96 -13.05 14.46
N VAL A 185 -2.94 -12.46 15.09
CA VAL A 185 -3.04 -11.22 15.88
C VAL A 185 -1.80 -10.37 15.64
N LEU A 186 -1.99 -9.05 15.53
CA LEU A 186 -0.89 -8.09 15.57
C LEU A 186 -0.95 -7.29 16.87
N SER A 187 0.20 -7.06 17.51
CA SER A 187 0.26 -6.15 18.66
C SER A 187 0.39 -4.71 18.17
N GLY A 188 -0.39 -3.79 18.73
CA GLY A 188 -0.25 -2.37 18.46
C GLY A 188 1.14 -1.83 18.83
N ALA A 189 1.82 -2.46 19.80
CA ALA A 189 3.20 -2.12 20.17
C ALA A 189 4.19 -2.51 19.07
N SER A 190 4.11 -3.74 18.57
CA SER A 190 4.95 -4.22 17.45
C SER A 190 4.72 -3.41 16.18
N ILE A 191 3.46 -3.06 15.86
CA ILE A 191 3.16 -2.18 14.72
C ILE A 191 3.79 -0.79 14.93
N SER A 192 3.66 -0.21 16.12
CA SER A 192 4.22 1.11 16.41
C SER A 192 5.74 1.14 16.28
N LYS A 193 6.43 0.10 16.77
CA LYS A 193 7.88 -0.06 16.58
C LYS A 193 8.24 -0.20 15.10
N GLY A 194 7.47 -1.01 14.37
CA GLY A 194 7.60 -1.18 12.92
C GLY A 194 7.49 0.13 12.15
N ILE A 195 6.54 1.00 12.50
CA ILE A 195 6.39 2.31 11.86
C ILE A 195 7.61 3.19 12.10
N ILE A 196 8.11 3.24 13.34
CA ILE A 196 9.31 4.02 13.70
C ILE A 196 10.52 3.47 12.95
N TYR A 197 10.72 2.15 12.97
CA TYR A 197 11.80 1.48 12.25
C TYR A 197 11.77 1.77 10.75
N ALA A 198 10.61 1.60 10.11
CA ALA A 198 10.43 1.89 8.69
C ALA A 198 10.82 3.32 8.35
N THR A 199 10.31 4.26 9.15
CA THR A 199 10.57 5.70 8.98
C THR A 199 12.06 6.02 9.13
N ASP A 200 12.69 5.52 10.18
CA ASP A 200 14.09 5.80 10.49
C ASP A 200 15.05 5.12 9.48
N ASN A 201 14.62 4.03 8.85
CA ASN A 201 15.36 3.31 7.80
C ASN A 201 14.98 3.73 6.36
N GLY A 202 14.30 4.86 6.20
CA GLY A 202 14.10 5.50 4.89
C GLY A 202 12.94 4.95 4.05
N ALA A 203 11.95 4.28 4.66
CA ALA A 203 10.70 3.98 3.98
C ALA A 203 10.02 5.27 3.53
N HIS A 204 9.50 5.27 2.31
CA HIS A 204 8.75 6.39 1.73
C HIS A 204 7.23 6.17 1.85
N VAL A 205 6.82 4.91 1.86
CA VAL A 205 5.42 4.48 2.01
C VAL A 205 5.36 3.34 3.03
N ILE A 206 4.34 3.32 3.88
CA ILE A 206 4.07 2.21 4.80
C ILE A 206 2.66 1.68 4.53
N ASN A 207 2.53 0.38 4.27
CA ASN A 207 1.25 -0.31 4.17
C ASN A 207 0.93 -1.07 5.46
N ILE A 208 -0.25 -0.83 6.02
CA ILE A 208 -0.77 -1.50 7.22
C ILE A 208 -2.12 -2.15 6.91
N SER A 209 -2.12 -3.47 6.76
CA SER A 209 -3.31 -4.27 6.42
C SER A 209 -3.97 -4.90 7.67
N SER A 210 -4.07 -4.12 8.75
CA SER A 210 -4.65 -4.54 10.03
C SER A 210 -5.36 -3.39 10.73
N GLY A 211 -6.19 -3.68 11.73
CA GLY A 211 -6.75 -2.63 12.58
C GLY A 211 -7.59 -3.10 13.75
N SER A 212 -8.15 -2.13 14.47
CA SER A 212 -9.08 -2.36 15.57
C SER A 212 -10.11 -1.22 15.66
N ASN A 213 -11.22 -1.44 16.35
CA ASN A 213 -12.22 -0.41 16.62
C ASN A 213 -11.84 0.53 17.80
N LYS A 214 -10.59 0.48 18.26
CA LYS A 214 -10.12 1.24 19.43
C LYS A 214 -9.17 2.36 19.01
N TYR A 215 -9.55 3.59 19.35
CA TYR A 215 -8.68 4.76 19.22
C TYR A 215 -7.53 4.69 20.24
N SER A 216 -6.32 5.07 19.82
CA SER A 216 -5.14 5.18 20.68
C SER A 216 -4.32 6.43 20.34
N ASN A 217 -4.18 7.37 21.29
CA ASN A 217 -3.37 8.58 21.09
C ASN A 217 -1.91 8.26 20.75
N SER A 218 -1.30 7.26 21.40
CA SER A 218 0.08 6.90 21.11
C SER A 218 0.25 6.28 19.72
N TYR A 219 -0.76 5.58 19.22
CA TYR A 219 -0.72 5.05 17.86
C TYR A 219 -0.86 6.18 16.83
N HIS A 220 -1.75 7.13 17.09
CA HIS A 220 -1.87 8.36 16.32
C HIS A 220 -0.53 9.14 16.28
N ASP A 221 0.13 9.33 17.42
CA ASP A 221 1.38 10.10 17.51
C ASP A 221 2.52 9.43 16.72
N VAL A 222 2.56 8.09 16.67
CA VAL A 222 3.55 7.35 15.88
C VAL A 222 3.28 7.46 14.37
N LEU A 223 2.02 7.50 13.96
CA LEU A 223 1.66 7.75 12.56
C LEU A 223 2.02 9.18 12.14
N GLN A 224 1.71 10.17 13.00
CA GLN A 224 2.11 11.56 12.78
C GLN A 224 3.63 11.70 12.70
N TYR A 225 4.39 10.99 13.54
CA TYR A 225 5.86 10.96 13.49
C TYR A 225 6.41 10.57 12.11
N ALA A 226 5.81 9.55 11.49
CA ALA A 226 6.19 9.07 10.16
C ALA A 226 5.81 10.08 9.07
N ILE A 227 4.58 10.62 9.12
CA ILE A 227 4.09 11.63 8.19
C ILE A 227 4.95 12.91 8.23
N ASP A 228 5.32 13.37 9.42
CA ASP A 228 6.19 14.54 9.62
C ASP A 228 7.60 14.35 9.02
N ARG A 229 7.99 13.10 8.76
CA ARG A 229 9.26 12.71 8.11
C ARG A 229 9.10 12.37 6.63
N GLY A 230 7.93 12.65 6.05
CA GLY A 230 7.69 12.49 4.62
C GLY A 230 7.18 11.11 4.22
N VAL A 231 6.75 10.28 5.17
CA VAL A 231 6.25 8.93 4.87
C VAL A 231 4.74 8.95 4.62
N VAL A 232 4.31 8.38 3.49
CA VAL A 232 2.89 8.17 3.17
C VAL A 232 2.39 6.91 3.87
N ILE A 233 1.26 6.99 4.56
CA ILE A 233 0.69 5.84 5.26
C ILE A 233 -0.56 5.36 4.55
N ILE A 234 -0.66 4.06 4.31
CA ILE A 234 -1.82 3.43 3.66
C ILE A 234 -2.39 2.37 4.59
N CYS A 235 -3.70 2.43 4.84
CA CYS A 235 -4.36 1.57 5.81
C CYS A 235 -5.63 0.96 5.23
N SER A 236 -5.88 -0.32 5.54
CA SER A 236 -7.09 -1.01 5.09
C SER A 236 -8.29 -0.66 5.98
N ALA A 237 -9.47 -0.43 5.38
CA ALA A 237 -10.66 0.04 6.11
C ALA A 237 -11.34 -1.05 6.98
N GLY A 238 -11.10 -2.33 6.71
CA GLY A 238 -11.71 -3.45 7.44
C GLY A 238 -12.82 -4.16 6.68
N ASN A 239 -13.15 -5.36 7.15
CA ASN A 239 -13.92 -6.35 6.39
C ASN A 239 -15.26 -6.76 7.06
N ASP A 240 -15.84 -5.89 7.90
CA ASP A 240 -17.08 -6.19 8.66
C ASP A 240 -18.37 -5.77 7.94
N GLY A 241 -18.27 -5.16 6.75
CA GLY A 241 -19.41 -4.61 6.01
C GLY A 241 -20.13 -3.49 6.78
N SER A 242 -19.38 -2.74 7.60
CA SER A 242 -19.91 -1.78 8.56
C SER A 242 -19.39 -0.36 8.31
N ASN A 243 -20.04 0.64 8.92
CA ASN A 243 -19.53 2.02 8.94
C ASN A 243 -18.80 2.39 10.23
N SER A 244 -18.50 1.41 11.07
CA SER A 244 -17.80 1.65 12.33
C SER A 244 -16.32 1.97 12.04
N PRO A 245 -15.78 3.07 12.58
CA PRO A 245 -14.38 3.44 12.37
C PRO A 245 -13.41 2.33 12.81
N VAL A 246 -12.40 2.10 11.97
CA VAL A 246 -11.30 1.15 12.24
C VAL A 246 -9.99 1.91 12.23
N TYR A 247 -9.19 1.76 13.28
CA TYR A 247 -7.89 2.40 13.43
C TYR A 247 -6.77 1.40 13.09
N PRO A 248 -5.74 1.82 12.33
CA PRO A 248 -5.36 3.22 12.07
C PRO A 248 -6.09 3.94 10.92
N ALA A 249 -6.84 3.23 10.08
CA ALA A 249 -7.43 3.81 8.87
C ALA A 249 -8.32 5.04 9.11
N ALA A 250 -9.02 5.10 10.24
CA ALA A 250 -9.92 6.20 10.58
C ALA A 250 -9.25 7.40 11.29
N TYR A 251 -7.93 7.42 11.46
CA TYR A 251 -7.25 8.63 11.97
C TYR A 251 -7.27 9.73 10.91
N ASP A 252 -7.72 10.92 11.30
CA ASP A 252 -7.70 12.12 10.45
C ASP A 252 -6.30 12.74 10.44
N LEU A 253 -5.45 12.20 9.57
CA LEU A 253 -4.05 12.59 9.40
C LEU A 253 -3.75 12.87 7.93
N ALA A 254 -3.34 14.10 7.61
CA ALA A 254 -2.93 14.45 6.25
C ALA A 254 -1.64 13.72 5.87
N GLY A 255 -1.72 12.78 4.93
CA GLY A 255 -0.65 11.83 4.60
C GLY A 255 -0.98 10.37 4.93
N LEU A 256 -2.12 10.10 5.58
CA LEU A 256 -2.70 8.78 5.76
C LEU A 256 -3.87 8.59 4.77
N ILE A 257 -3.93 7.43 4.10
CA ILE A 257 -5.01 7.08 3.17
C ILE A 257 -5.70 5.80 3.64
N SER A 258 -7.01 5.92 3.88
CA SER A 258 -7.92 4.84 4.26
C SER A 258 -8.56 4.20 3.03
N VAL A 259 -8.44 2.88 2.90
CA VAL A 259 -8.76 2.16 1.65
C VAL A 259 -9.86 1.12 1.83
N GLY A 260 -11.00 1.36 1.17
CA GLY A 260 -12.08 0.39 0.98
C GLY A 260 -11.88 -0.52 -0.23
N ALA A 261 -12.71 -1.55 -0.38
CA ALA A 261 -12.59 -2.56 -1.42
C ALA A 261 -13.73 -2.52 -2.44
N THR A 262 -13.40 -2.72 -3.73
CA THR A 262 -14.36 -2.90 -4.82
C THR A 262 -14.33 -4.31 -5.43
N THR A 263 -15.38 -4.61 -6.19
CA THR A 263 -15.49 -5.80 -7.07
C THR A 263 -15.08 -5.48 -8.50
N ASP A 264 -14.98 -6.51 -9.34
CA ASP A 264 -14.70 -6.46 -10.78
C ASP A 264 -15.84 -5.86 -11.62
N GLU A 265 -16.86 -5.32 -10.96
CA GLU A 265 -17.97 -4.60 -11.56
C GLU A 265 -18.18 -3.19 -11.01
N ASP A 266 -17.13 -2.60 -10.39
CA ASP A 266 -17.16 -1.25 -9.81
C ASP A 266 -18.24 -1.06 -8.75
N LYS A 267 -18.49 -2.10 -7.97
CA LYS A 267 -19.36 -2.03 -6.79
C LYS A 267 -18.52 -2.10 -5.52
N PRO A 268 -19.00 -1.51 -4.41
CA PRO A 268 -18.38 -1.78 -3.13
C PRO A 268 -18.47 -3.28 -2.83
N ALA A 269 -17.35 -3.88 -2.43
CA ALA A 269 -17.34 -5.26 -1.96
C ALA A 269 -18.18 -5.35 -0.69
N LYS A 270 -19.05 -6.35 -0.57
CA LYS A 270 -20.02 -6.43 0.56
C LYS A 270 -19.38 -6.48 1.94
N PHE A 271 -18.15 -7.01 2.02
CA PHE A 271 -17.39 -7.06 3.27
C PHE A 271 -16.71 -5.72 3.59
N SER A 272 -16.51 -4.82 2.63
CA SER A 272 -15.76 -3.58 2.88
C SER A 272 -16.46 -2.73 3.91
N ASN A 273 -15.72 -2.28 4.92
CA ASN A 273 -16.14 -1.15 5.72
C ASN A 273 -16.20 0.12 4.86
N TRP A 274 -17.01 1.08 5.30
CA TRP A 274 -17.35 2.27 4.51
C TRP A 274 -17.63 3.50 5.38
N GLY A 275 -17.66 4.68 4.77
CA GLY A 275 -18.06 5.93 5.41
C GLY A 275 -17.12 7.08 5.07
N ASP A 276 -17.41 8.27 5.61
CA ASP A 276 -16.64 9.48 5.32
C ASP A 276 -15.18 9.42 5.81
N TRP A 277 -14.85 8.46 6.69
CA TRP A 277 -13.50 8.18 7.18
C TRP A 277 -12.71 7.21 6.27
N VAL A 278 -13.33 6.70 5.21
CA VAL A 278 -12.68 5.95 4.13
C VAL A 278 -12.43 6.92 2.99
N ASP A 279 -11.19 7.10 2.55
CA ASP A 279 -10.85 8.13 1.55
C ASP A 279 -11.22 7.68 0.13
N VAL A 280 -10.78 6.48 -0.22
CA VAL A 280 -10.87 5.92 -1.57
C VAL A 280 -11.19 4.44 -1.52
N SER A 281 -11.51 3.84 -2.67
CA SER A 281 -11.57 2.38 -2.80
C SER A 281 -10.64 1.87 -3.90
N ALA A 282 -10.24 0.61 -3.79
CA ALA A 282 -9.42 -0.08 -4.78
C ALA A 282 -9.91 -1.53 -4.95
N PRO A 283 -9.53 -2.22 -6.05
CA PRO A 283 -9.83 -3.63 -6.24
C PRO A 283 -9.47 -4.48 -5.01
N GLY A 284 -10.45 -5.17 -4.43
CA GLY A 284 -10.22 -5.97 -3.21
C GLY A 284 -10.96 -7.30 -3.14
N GLN A 285 -11.81 -7.62 -4.13
CA GLN A 285 -12.49 -8.90 -4.22
C GLN A 285 -11.91 -9.76 -5.35
N HIS A 286 -11.68 -11.05 -5.08
CA HIS A 286 -11.15 -12.00 -6.06
C HIS A 286 -9.81 -11.56 -6.67
N ILE A 287 -8.90 -11.07 -5.83
CA ILE A 287 -7.55 -10.68 -6.22
C ILE A 287 -6.69 -11.93 -6.27
N ILE A 288 -5.83 -12.10 -7.28
CA ILE A 288 -4.83 -13.17 -7.28
C ILE A 288 -3.52 -12.63 -6.69
N SER A 289 -2.90 -13.39 -5.78
CA SER A 289 -1.62 -13.03 -5.17
C SER A 289 -0.74 -14.23 -4.89
N THR A 290 0.48 -13.96 -4.44
CA THR A 290 1.44 -14.94 -3.92
C THR A 290 1.01 -15.47 -2.54
N MET A 291 1.40 -16.70 -2.26
CA MET A 291 1.20 -17.41 -0.99
C MET A 291 2.49 -18.15 -0.63
N ASN A 292 2.66 -18.54 0.64
CA ASN A 292 3.88 -19.25 1.06
C ASN A 292 4.10 -20.54 0.26
N ASN A 293 5.37 -20.89 0.08
CA ASN A 293 5.87 -22.07 -0.62
C ASN A 293 5.67 -21.99 -2.15
N ASP A 294 6.02 -20.85 -2.77
CA ASP A 294 5.93 -20.62 -4.23
C ASP A 294 4.52 -20.89 -4.81
N ARG A 295 3.47 -20.55 -4.04
CA ARG A 295 2.08 -20.76 -4.45
C ARG A 295 1.42 -19.44 -4.80
N TYR A 296 0.32 -19.56 -5.54
CA TYR A 296 -0.55 -18.43 -5.87
C TYR A 296 -1.98 -18.82 -5.55
N GLY A 297 -2.79 -17.84 -5.19
CA GLY A 297 -4.20 -18.09 -4.92
C GLY A 297 -5.04 -16.84 -4.94
N GLN A 298 -6.34 -17.05 -4.96
CA GLN A 298 -7.33 -15.98 -4.96
C GLN A 298 -7.69 -15.60 -3.52
N ILE A 299 -7.67 -14.30 -3.26
CA ILE A 299 -7.85 -13.67 -1.95
C ILE A 299 -8.86 -12.51 -2.04
N HIS A 300 -9.41 -12.09 -0.91
CA HIS A 300 -10.28 -10.91 -0.83
C HIS A 300 -10.20 -10.22 0.53
N GLY A 301 -10.34 -8.90 0.52
CA GLY A 301 -10.26 -8.05 1.71
C GLY A 301 -9.76 -6.66 1.37
N THR A 302 -10.08 -5.68 2.23
CA THR A 302 -9.44 -4.35 2.20
C THR A 302 -7.93 -4.44 2.39
N SER A 303 -7.44 -5.51 3.04
CA SER A 303 -6.02 -5.86 3.16
C SER A 303 -5.29 -5.98 1.83
N PHE A 304 -6.02 -6.22 0.74
CA PHE A 304 -5.47 -6.36 -0.61
C PHE A 304 -5.83 -5.18 -1.53
N ALA A 305 -6.81 -4.36 -1.12
CA ALA A 305 -7.06 -3.06 -1.72
C ALA A 305 -6.01 -2.01 -1.29
N ALA A 306 -5.63 -2.01 0.00
CA ALA A 306 -4.59 -1.13 0.55
C ALA A 306 -3.24 -1.21 -0.19
N PRO A 307 -2.64 -2.39 -0.44
CA PRO A 307 -1.38 -2.48 -1.17
C PRO A 307 -1.45 -1.97 -2.62
N ILE A 308 -2.62 -1.97 -3.25
CA ILE A 308 -2.77 -1.32 -4.56
C ILE A 308 -2.55 0.19 -4.43
N VAL A 309 -3.18 0.83 -3.45
CA VAL A 309 -3.03 2.27 -3.22
C VAL A 309 -1.62 2.61 -2.74
N ALA A 310 -0.99 1.75 -1.92
CA ALA A 310 0.41 1.90 -1.55
C ALA A 310 1.35 1.81 -2.76
N GLY A 311 1.04 0.96 -3.73
CA GLY A 311 1.77 0.93 -4.99
C GLY A 311 1.64 2.23 -5.79
N ILE A 312 0.42 2.76 -5.92
CA ILE A 312 0.19 4.06 -6.59
C ILE A 312 0.94 5.18 -5.86
N ALA A 313 0.91 5.22 -4.53
CA ALA A 313 1.66 6.18 -3.74
C ALA A 313 3.17 6.08 -3.98
N ALA A 314 3.73 4.87 -4.07
CA ALA A 314 5.15 4.67 -4.35
C ALA A 314 5.56 5.12 -5.76
N LEU A 315 4.70 4.92 -6.77
CA LEU A 315 4.92 5.46 -8.11
C LEU A 315 4.86 6.99 -8.10
N LEU A 316 3.93 7.59 -7.37
CA LEU A 316 3.88 9.05 -7.21
C LEU A 316 5.12 9.59 -6.51
N VAL A 317 5.63 8.92 -5.47
CA VAL A 317 6.91 9.29 -4.82
C VAL A 317 8.07 9.18 -5.81
N SER A 318 8.11 8.13 -6.64
CA SER A 318 9.13 7.97 -7.69
C SER A 318 9.08 9.13 -8.70
N HIS A 319 7.88 9.51 -9.12
CA HIS A 319 7.66 10.51 -10.16
C HIS A 319 7.76 11.96 -9.64
N TYR A 320 7.36 12.20 -8.39
CA TYR A 320 7.33 13.50 -7.74
C TYR A 320 8.05 13.45 -6.36
N PRO A 321 9.38 13.30 -6.34
CA PRO A 321 10.14 13.03 -5.11
C PRO A 321 10.11 14.17 -4.07
N ASP A 322 9.72 15.39 -4.48
CA ASP A 322 9.62 16.55 -3.60
C ASP A 322 8.22 16.73 -2.98
N TRP A 323 7.25 15.88 -3.32
CA TRP A 323 5.90 15.99 -2.79
C TRP A 323 5.80 15.51 -1.34
N THR A 324 5.04 16.25 -0.54
CA THR A 324 4.73 15.84 0.83
C THR A 324 3.70 14.71 0.85
N PRO A 325 3.59 13.94 1.96
CA PRO A 325 2.56 12.93 2.09
C PRO A 325 1.14 13.44 1.85
N ALA A 326 0.84 14.65 2.32
CA ALA A 326 -0.45 15.29 2.09
C ALA A 326 -0.71 15.61 0.60
N GLN A 327 0.33 15.95 -0.17
CA GLN A 327 0.20 16.17 -1.62
C GLN A 327 -0.04 14.85 -2.37
N ILE A 328 0.64 13.77 -1.96
CA ILE A 328 0.42 12.43 -2.51
C ILE A 328 -1.03 11.96 -2.25
N GLN A 329 -1.51 12.09 -1.00
CA GLN A 329 -2.90 11.81 -0.63
C GLN A 329 -3.88 12.63 -1.47
N ALA A 330 -3.69 13.96 -1.53
CA ALA A 330 -4.58 14.84 -2.26
C ALA A 330 -4.63 14.49 -3.76
N GLN A 331 -3.49 14.13 -4.37
CA GLN A 331 -3.46 13.71 -5.76
C GLN A 331 -4.27 12.43 -5.98
N ILE A 332 -4.02 11.38 -5.18
CA ILE A 332 -4.75 10.10 -5.30
C ILE A 332 -6.26 10.32 -5.17
N MET A 333 -6.68 11.12 -4.18
CA MET A 333 -8.10 11.42 -3.94
C MET A 333 -8.72 12.26 -5.08
N ALA A 334 -7.98 13.19 -5.66
CA ALA A 334 -8.48 14.06 -6.72
C ALA A 334 -8.57 13.36 -8.09
N THR A 335 -7.83 12.27 -8.29
CA THR A 335 -7.72 11.60 -9.59
C THR A 335 -8.46 10.27 -9.68
N VAL A 336 -9.25 9.92 -8.67
CA VAL A 336 -10.12 8.73 -8.69
C VAL A 336 -11.09 8.75 -9.89
N ASP A 337 -11.54 7.56 -10.27
CA ASP A 337 -12.74 7.41 -11.08
C ASP A 337 -13.96 7.47 -10.15
N VAL A 338 -14.73 8.54 -10.27
CA VAL A 338 -15.94 8.77 -9.46
C VAL A 338 -17.07 7.89 -10.01
N LEU A 339 -17.68 7.11 -9.12
CA LEU A 339 -18.66 6.09 -9.48
C LEU A 339 -19.93 6.24 -8.63
N ASP A 340 -21.10 6.31 -9.27
CA ASP A 340 -22.39 6.42 -8.58
C ASP A 340 -22.63 5.28 -7.57
N SER A 341 -22.05 4.10 -7.82
CA SER A 341 -22.09 2.93 -6.94
C SER A 341 -21.31 3.11 -5.63
N LEU A 342 -20.35 4.04 -5.57
CA LEU A 342 -19.47 4.28 -4.43
C LEU A 342 -19.82 5.56 -3.64
N LYS A 343 -20.90 6.26 -4.00
CA LYS A 343 -21.29 7.55 -3.39
C LYS A 343 -21.38 7.57 -1.86
N ASP A 344 -21.75 6.43 -1.26
CA ASP A 344 -21.90 6.27 0.19
C ASP A 344 -20.79 5.35 0.77
N SER A 345 -19.81 4.95 -0.05
CA SER A 345 -18.77 3.99 0.32
C SER A 345 -17.52 4.67 0.87
N ASN A 346 -17.15 5.82 0.34
CA ASN A 346 -15.93 6.57 0.70
C ASN A 346 -16.09 8.07 0.39
N ALA A 347 -15.20 8.90 0.94
CA ALA A 347 -15.23 10.35 0.86
C ALA A 347 -15.12 10.91 -0.57
N THR A 348 -14.45 10.19 -1.47
CA THR A 348 -14.29 10.60 -2.88
C THR A 348 -15.36 10.06 -3.81
N SER A 349 -16.26 9.19 -3.30
CA SER A 349 -17.18 8.40 -4.13
C SER A 349 -16.48 7.61 -5.24
N GLY A 350 -15.21 7.25 -5.04
CA GLY A 350 -14.33 6.87 -6.15
C GLY A 350 -13.46 5.66 -5.92
N ARG A 351 -13.08 5.04 -7.03
CA ARG A 351 -12.04 4.02 -7.12
C ARG A 351 -10.76 4.68 -7.60
N VAL A 352 -9.61 4.33 -7.02
CA VAL A 352 -8.30 4.82 -7.47
C VAL A 352 -8.02 4.52 -8.95
N ASN A 353 -7.28 5.42 -9.60
CA ASN A 353 -6.82 5.29 -10.97
C ASN A 353 -5.33 5.69 -11.02
N ALA A 354 -4.46 4.71 -11.29
CA ALA A 354 -3.01 4.87 -11.26
C ALA A 354 -2.53 5.80 -12.39
N TYR A 355 -3.05 5.62 -13.60
CA TYR A 355 -2.68 6.44 -14.75
C TYR A 355 -3.04 7.91 -14.52
N ARG A 356 -4.28 8.21 -14.13
CA ARG A 356 -4.73 9.58 -13.86
C ARG A 356 -3.95 10.23 -12.71
N ALA A 357 -3.54 9.46 -11.71
CA ALA A 357 -2.73 9.97 -10.60
C ALA A 357 -1.36 10.49 -11.09
N LEU A 358 -0.73 9.82 -12.06
CA LEU A 358 0.58 10.18 -12.58
C LEU A 358 0.56 11.32 -13.62
N LEU A 359 -0.60 11.60 -14.22
CA LEU A 359 -0.72 12.73 -15.15
C LEU A 359 -0.47 14.05 -14.42
N SER A 360 0.39 14.89 -15.00
CA SER A 360 0.57 16.26 -14.53
C SER A 360 -0.79 16.95 -14.53
N SER A 361 -1.21 17.47 -13.38
CA SER A 361 -2.35 18.39 -13.36
C SER A 361 -1.99 19.56 -14.28
N GLU A 362 -2.70 19.70 -15.41
CA GLU A 362 -2.79 21.02 -16.03
C GLU A 362 -3.45 21.90 -14.98
N THR A 363 -2.62 22.57 -14.18
CA THR A 363 -3.04 23.65 -13.31
C THR A 363 -3.40 24.80 -14.23
N ASP A 364 -4.60 24.70 -14.81
CA ASP A 364 -5.29 25.86 -15.34
C ASP A 364 -5.45 26.81 -14.16
N GLY A 365 -4.78 27.96 -14.25
CA GLY A 365 -4.65 28.93 -13.17
C GLY A 365 -6.01 29.39 -12.66
N ALA A 366 -6.50 28.77 -11.59
CA ALA A 366 -7.60 29.27 -10.81
C ALA A 366 -7.04 30.24 -9.77
N THR A 367 -7.21 31.52 -10.09
CA THR A 367 -6.96 32.67 -9.23
C THR A 367 -7.47 32.48 -7.81
N ASP A 368 -6.59 32.78 -6.86
CA ASP A 368 -6.90 33.24 -5.51
C ASP A 368 -8.10 34.20 -5.51
N THR A 369 -9.21 33.73 -4.95
CA THR A 369 -10.18 34.61 -4.31
C THR A 369 -10.45 34.07 -2.91
N GLY A 370 -9.68 34.56 -1.95
CA GLY A 370 -9.90 34.35 -0.53
C GLY A 370 -11.36 34.52 -0.10
N GLY A 371 -11.84 33.51 0.62
CA GLY A 371 -13.14 33.49 1.29
C GLY A 371 -12.96 33.00 2.73
N ASN A 372 -12.61 33.93 3.62
CA ASN A 372 -12.61 33.74 5.07
C ASN A 372 -14.02 33.34 5.55
N ASN A 373 -14.17 32.24 6.27
CA ASN A 373 -15.24 32.11 7.25
C ASN A 373 -14.88 31.14 8.39
N ASN A 374 -14.98 31.73 9.57
CA ASN A 374 -14.71 31.22 10.90
C ASN A 374 -16.02 30.62 11.45
N THR A 375 -16.06 29.33 11.82
CA THR A 375 -17.13 28.79 12.67
C THR A 375 -16.61 27.74 13.63
N THR A 376 -16.86 28.04 14.90
CA THR A 376 -16.50 27.36 16.13
C THR A 376 -17.38 26.14 16.44
N GLY A 377 -16.76 25.06 16.93
CA GLY A 377 -17.22 24.20 18.03
C GLY A 377 -18.39 23.23 17.78
N ASN A 378 -18.16 21.93 18.03
CA ASN A 378 -18.55 21.29 19.29
C ASN A 378 -18.10 19.82 19.32
N THR A 379 -17.43 19.43 20.40
CA THR A 379 -17.04 18.07 20.75
C THR A 379 -18.23 17.27 21.27
N ALA A 380 -18.49 16.09 20.74
CA ALA A 380 -19.35 15.09 21.36
C ALA A 380 -18.84 13.67 21.08
N GLN A 381 -18.26 13.05 22.11
CA GLN A 381 -17.98 11.62 22.21
C GLN A 381 -19.28 10.84 22.47
N PRO A 382 -19.48 9.66 21.87
CA PRO A 382 -20.34 8.63 22.45
C PRO A 382 -19.55 7.41 22.92
N GLU A 383 -19.93 6.95 24.12
CA GLU A 383 -19.48 5.75 24.82
C GLU A 383 -19.97 4.42 24.20
N PRO A 384 -19.37 3.26 24.56
CA PRO A 384 -19.38 2.06 23.74
C PRO A 384 -20.64 1.19 23.92
N VAL A 385 -21.11 0.60 22.82
CA VAL A 385 -22.13 -0.45 22.83
C VAL A 385 -21.46 -1.79 22.51
N VAL A 386 -21.65 -2.75 23.41
CA VAL A 386 -21.22 -4.14 23.28
C VAL A 386 -22.24 -4.90 22.43
N SER A 387 -21.80 -5.65 21.41
CA SER A 387 -22.53 -6.84 20.99
C SER A 387 -21.62 -7.89 20.34
N SER A 388 -21.95 -9.12 20.69
CA SER A 388 -21.35 -10.44 20.43
C SER A 388 -21.29 -10.88 18.97
N ASN A 389 -20.27 -11.72 18.71
CA ASN A 389 -20.03 -12.56 17.53
C ASN A 389 -21.25 -13.36 17.08
N ASP A 390 -21.34 -13.62 15.77
CA ASP A 390 -21.73 -14.94 15.25
C ASP A 390 -21.10 -15.18 13.87
N ASP A 391 -20.55 -16.39 13.69
CA ASP A 391 -19.73 -16.83 12.56
C ASP A 391 -20.57 -17.28 11.36
N GLY A 392 -20.08 -16.98 10.15
CA GLY A 392 -20.74 -17.37 8.89
C GLY A 392 -19.83 -17.35 7.66
N GLY A 393 -18.89 -18.30 7.59
CA GLY A 393 -18.30 -18.93 6.39
C GLY A 393 -18.08 -18.10 5.12
N GLY A 394 -16.83 -17.65 4.92
CA GLY A 394 -16.32 -17.06 3.68
C GLY A 394 -15.19 -16.06 3.96
N GLY A 395 -14.07 -16.53 4.50
CA GLY A 395 -13.05 -15.74 5.21
C GLY A 395 -12.52 -14.53 4.45
N GLY A 396 -12.91 -13.33 4.86
CA GLY A 396 -12.12 -12.12 4.65
C GLY A 396 -11.01 -12.08 5.70
N CYS A 397 -9.77 -11.86 5.28
CA CYS A 397 -8.60 -11.85 6.16
C CYS A 397 -8.38 -10.43 6.73
N PHE A 398 -9.24 -9.98 7.66
CA PHE A 398 -8.94 -8.76 8.41
C PHE A 398 -8.17 -9.12 9.67
N LEU A 399 -6.96 -8.58 9.82
CA LEU A 399 -6.13 -8.86 10.98
C LEU A 399 -6.47 -7.92 12.14
N SER A 400 -6.82 -8.52 13.28
CA SER A 400 -7.15 -7.77 14.49
C SER A 400 -5.90 -7.33 15.24
N VAL A 401 -5.89 -6.07 15.68
CA VAL A 401 -4.82 -5.49 16.51
C VAL A 401 -5.18 -5.55 18.00
N THR A 402 -4.28 -6.06 18.84
CA THR A 402 -4.39 -6.03 20.31
C THR A 402 -3.71 -4.79 20.90
N GLN A 403 -4.18 -4.36 22.08
CA GLN A 403 -3.59 -3.24 22.81
C GLN A 403 -2.71 -3.77 23.94
N GLU A 404 -1.39 -3.68 23.77
CA GLU A 404 -0.43 -3.75 24.87
C GLU A 404 -0.06 -2.33 25.30
N SER A 405 0.40 -2.15 26.55
CA SER A 405 0.64 -0.81 27.10
C SER A 405 1.74 -0.08 26.35
N LEU A 406 1.35 0.86 25.48
CA LEU A 406 2.18 1.71 24.64
C LEU A 406 2.97 2.80 25.42
N SER A 407 3.16 2.65 26.73
CA SER A 407 3.83 3.66 27.58
C SER A 407 5.32 3.82 27.30
N ASP A 408 5.94 2.82 26.65
CA ASP A 408 7.40 2.70 26.63
C ASP A 408 8.03 3.10 25.28
N CYS A 409 7.24 3.27 24.21
CA CYS A 409 7.77 3.60 22.87
C CYS A 409 8.19 5.08 22.73
N ILE A 410 7.61 6.01 23.49
CA ILE A 410 7.88 7.47 23.38
C ILE A 410 9.17 7.87 24.14
N HIS A 411 9.83 6.95 24.85
CA HIS A 411 11.08 7.23 25.58
C HIS A 411 12.37 6.82 24.87
N LEU A 412 12.27 6.27 23.66
CA LEU A 412 13.43 5.92 22.83
C LEU A 412 13.76 7.10 21.91
N LYS A 413 14.92 7.72 22.16
CA LYS A 413 15.51 8.92 21.51
C LYS A 413 14.91 10.26 21.98
N GLY A 414 15.54 10.79 23.02
CA GLY A 414 15.30 12.13 23.55
C GLY A 414 15.39 13.21 22.47
N VAL A 415 14.25 13.86 22.24
CA VAL A 415 14.10 15.13 21.52
C VAL A 415 15.06 16.16 22.15
N ARG A 416 16.19 16.42 21.49
CA ARG A 416 16.91 17.67 21.73
C ARG A 416 16.14 18.77 21.02
N LYS A 417 15.59 19.67 21.84
CA LYS A 417 14.94 20.93 21.46
C LYS A 417 15.77 21.76 20.47
#